data_AF-A0A9N7TIP1-F1
#
_entry.id   AF-A0A9N7TIP1-F1
#
_cell.length_a   1.000
_cell.length_b   1.000
_cell.length_c   1.000
_cell.angle_alpha   90.00
_cell.angle_beta   90.00
_cell.angle_gamma   90.00
#
_symmetry.space_group_name_H-M   'P 1'
#
loop_
_entity.id
_entity.type
_entity.pdbx_description
1 polymer ?
#
loop_
_entity_poly.entity_id
_entity_poly.type
_entity_poly.pdbx_seq_one_letter_code
_entity_poly.pdbx_strand_id
1 'polypeptide(L)'
;MAESQMLCMDDEHVNEKIPESRPEFYYSEEQRAALEQLLRSGDGAFKMRLKEDNVKDFLSAREVKSIRKSFQEYDSESDSESVDPDKCKGSSSADSGVHSTYWPEMSDTEVPSLDIGWPGSSSHYKGATRVSVYTHPPKEPGPHIKEVVRRLIQESHKVVAIVMDLLTDLQILQDLLDASSRRGVAVYTVLEARGVPHFLDMCARLQINAVHLRNLRVRMVKGAGLPMSFGKLPGSLCSKYMLVDGEKVMFGSYR
;
A
#
# COMPACT_ATOMS: atom_id res chain seq x y z
N MET A 1 8.30 0.97 27.13
CA MET A 1 8.24 1.77 25.88
C MET A 1 9.46 2.67 25.68
N ALA A 2 10.22 3.05 26.72
CA ALA A 2 11.45 3.84 26.57
C ALA A 2 12.69 3.02 26.13
N GLU A 3 12.80 1.75 26.55
CA GLU A 3 13.98 0.91 26.26
C GLU A 3 14.17 0.58 24.78
N SER A 4 13.09 0.36 24.02
CA SER A 4 13.21 0.05 22.58
C SER A 4 13.68 1.25 21.75
N GLN A 5 13.39 2.48 22.19
CA GLN A 5 13.83 3.70 21.49
C GLN A 5 15.31 3.99 21.74
N MET A 6 15.81 3.67 22.95
CA MET A 6 17.22 3.78 23.29
C MET A 6 18.08 2.77 22.52
N LEU A 7 17.56 1.54 22.30
CA LEU A 7 18.22 0.50 21.50
C LEU A 7 18.43 0.90 20.03
N CYS A 8 17.52 1.69 19.44
CA CYS A 8 17.68 2.18 18.07
C CYS A 8 18.74 3.28 17.92
N MET A 9 19.15 3.90 19.03
CA MET A 9 20.16 4.96 19.09
C MET A 9 21.52 4.44 19.55
N ASP A 10 21.63 3.14 19.80
CA ASP A 10 22.85 2.51 20.28
C ASP A 10 23.66 2.02 19.06
N ASP A 11 24.79 2.69 18.81
CA ASP A 11 25.66 2.44 17.65
C ASP A 11 26.19 0.99 17.60
N GLU A 12 26.16 0.26 18.73
CA GLU A 12 26.56 -1.15 18.82
C GLU A 12 25.60 -2.12 18.11
N HIS A 13 24.35 -1.72 17.85
CA HIS A 13 23.33 -2.58 17.22
C HIS A 13 23.11 -2.27 15.73
N VAL A 14 23.90 -1.35 15.16
CA VAL A 14 23.82 -0.98 13.75
C VAL A 14 24.42 -2.11 12.91
N ASN A 15 23.60 -2.76 12.08
CA ASN A 15 23.95 -3.92 11.24
C ASN A 15 24.29 -5.22 12.01
N GLU A 16 23.64 -5.47 13.15
CA GLU A 16 23.75 -6.78 13.80
C GLU A 16 23.36 -7.90 12.82
N LYS A 17 24.28 -8.84 12.56
CA LYS A 17 24.04 -9.97 11.67
C LYS A 17 23.21 -11.03 12.39
N ILE A 18 21.90 -10.84 12.39
CA ILE A 18 20.96 -11.82 12.90
C ILE A 18 20.95 -13.03 11.94
N PRO A 19 21.14 -14.27 12.42
CA PRO A 19 21.10 -15.45 11.57
C PRO A 19 19.67 -15.75 11.07
N GLU A 20 19.52 -16.30 9.87
CA GLU A 20 18.23 -16.67 9.27
C GLU A 20 17.36 -17.63 10.11
N SER A 21 17.96 -18.35 11.06
CA SER A 21 17.26 -19.26 11.96
C SER A 21 16.41 -18.54 13.01
N ARG A 22 16.66 -17.24 13.22
CA ARG A 22 16.02 -16.43 14.25
C ARG A 22 14.83 -15.65 13.68
N PRO A 23 13.71 -15.52 14.42
CA PRO A 23 12.55 -14.79 13.96
C PRO A 23 12.81 -13.28 13.79
N GLU A 24 13.86 -12.75 14.41
CA GLU A 24 14.27 -11.36 14.26
C GLU A 24 15.00 -11.10 12.92
N PHE A 25 15.34 -12.14 12.15
CA PHE A 25 15.93 -12.00 10.82
C PHE A 25 14.93 -11.35 9.86
N TYR A 26 15.24 -10.14 9.41
CA TYR A 26 14.37 -9.35 8.55
C TYR A 26 14.88 -9.23 7.11
N TYR A 27 16.20 -9.19 6.92
CA TYR A 27 16.80 -8.77 5.65
C TYR A 27 18.17 -9.42 5.39
N SER A 28 18.43 -9.77 4.12
CA SER A 28 19.73 -10.23 3.62
C SER A 28 20.09 -9.55 2.30
N GLU A 29 21.29 -8.98 2.25
CA GLU A 29 21.87 -8.40 1.03
C GLU A 29 22.16 -9.48 -0.02
N GLU A 30 22.55 -10.68 0.41
CA GLU A 30 22.82 -11.80 -0.49
C GLU A 30 21.55 -12.24 -1.23
N GLN A 31 20.43 -12.32 -0.51
CA GLN A 31 19.11 -12.61 -1.11
C GLN A 31 18.67 -11.48 -2.05
N ARG A 32 18.88 -10.20 -1.68
CA ARG A 32 18.59 -9.05 -2.55
C ARG A 32 19.44 -9.08 -3.82
N ALA A 33 20.73 -9.34 -3.72
CA ALA A 33 21.65 -9.41 -4.86
C ALA A 33 21.30 -10.57 -5.80
N ALA A 34 20.94 -11.75 -5.25
CA ALA A 34 20.45 -12.87 -6.06
C ALA A 34 19.17 -12.48 -6.82
N LEU A 35 18.24 -11.78 -6.18
CA LEU A 35 17.03 -11.28 -6.83
C LEU A 35 17.34 -10.28 -7.94
N GLU A 36 18.36 -9.44 -7.77
CA GLU A 36 18.83 -8.51 -8.81
C GLU A 36 19.38 -9.27 -10.04
N GLN A 37 20.17 -10.33 -9.81
CA GLN A 37 20.66 -11.22 -10.88
C GLN A 37 19.53 -11.97 -11.59
N LEU A 38 18.49 -12.38 -10.86
CA LEU A 38 17.30 -12.99 -11.44
C LEU A 38 16.64 -12.07 -12.48
N LEU A 39 16.56 -10.78 -12.16
CA LEU A 39 15.89 -9.78 -13.00
C LEU A 39 16.76 -9.36 -14.19
N ARG A 40 18.08 -9.24 -14.02
CA ARG A 40 19.02 -8.87 -15.10
C ARG A 40 19.31 -10.01 -16.08
N SER A 41 19.60 -11.20 -15.54
CA SER A 41 20.21 -12.30 -16.31
C SER A 41 19.42 -13.62 -16.23
N GLY A 42 18.30 -13.64 -15.51
CA GLY A 42 17.37 -14.76 -15.49
C GLY A 42 17.67 -15.86 -14.48
N ASP A 43 16.91 -16.95 -14.56
CA ASP A 43 16.90 -18.06 -13.57
C ASP A 43 18.26 -18.76 -13.42
N GLY A 44 19.04 -18.86 -14.51
CA GLY A 44 20.37 -19.44 -14.47
C GLY A 44 21.34 -18.64 -13.61
N ALA A 45 21.36 -17.31 -13.80
CA ALA A 45 22.21 -16.40 -13.03
C ALA A 45 21.81 -16.36 -11.55
N PHE A 46 20.50 -16.36 -11.27
CA PHE A 46 19.96 -16.49 -9.90
C PHE A 46 20.52 -17.73 -9.20
N LYS A 47 20.43 -18.91 -9.82
CA LYS A 47 20.91 -20.18 -9.24
C LYS A 47 22.43 -20.24 -9.10
N MET A 48 23.17 -19.63 -10.01
CA MET A 48 24.63 -19.53 -9.88
C MET A 48 24.99 -18.67 -8.67
N ARG A 49 24.34 -17.51 -8.52
CA ARG A 49 24.58 -16.59 -7.42
C ARG A 49 24.25 -17.19 -6.05
N LEU A 50 23.13 -17.91 -5.96
CA LEU A 50 22.76 -18.64 -4.73
C LEU A 50 23.83 -19.67 -4.31
N LYS A 51 24.46 -20.35 -5.29
CA LYS A 51 25.53 -21.31 -5.00
C LYS A 51 26.82 -20.62 -4.56
N GLU A 52 27.18 -19.49 -5.18
CA GLU A 52 28.34 -18.68 -4.79
C GLU A 52 28.22 -18.18 -3.36
N ASP A 53 27.07 -17.63 -3.00
CA ASP A 53 26.82 -17.03 -1.69
C ASP A 53 26.36 -18.07 -0.63
N ASN A 54 26.28 -19.36 -0.99
CA ASN A 54 25.80 -20.47 -0.16
C ASN A 54 24.41 -20.20 0.48
N VAL A 55 23.52 -19.58 -0.29
CA VAL A 55 22.14 -19.24 0.11
C VAL A 55 21.17 -20.29 -0.41
N LYS A 56 20.13 -20.61 0.36
CA LYS A 56 19.08 -21.55 -0.05
C LYS A 56 18.21 -20.92 -1.15
N ASP A 57 17.72 -21.75 -2.05
CA ASP A 57 16.71 -21.30 -3.01
C ASP A 57 15.41 -20.96 -2.27
N PHE A 58 15.10 -19.66 -2.23
CA PHE A 58 14.00 -19.10 -1.43
C PHE A 58 12.80 -18.69 -2.29
N LEU A 59 12.87 -18.82 -3.63
CA LEU A 59 11.78 -18.44 -4.52
C LEU A 59 11.16 -19.66 -5.20
N SER A 60 9.85 -19.79 -5.11
CA SER A 60 9.13 -20.78 -5.90
C SER A 60 9.10 -20.40 -7.39
N ALA A 61 8.92 -21.39 -8.27
CA ALA A 61 8.79 -21.15 -9.71
C ALA A 61 7.62 -20.21 -10.07
N ARG A 62 6.58 -20.15 -9.23
CA ARG A 62 5.46 -19.21 -9.38
C ARG A 62 5.89 -17.78 -9.05
N GLU A 63 6.67 -17.61 -7.99
CA GLU A 63 7.17 -16.30 -7.55
C GLU A 63 8.17 -15.75 -8.56
N VAL A 64 9.12 -16.57 -9.03
CA VAL A 64 10.07 -16.18 -10.09
C VAL A 64 9.34 -15.60 -11.31
N LYS A 65 8.30 -16.27 -11.79
CA LYS A 65 7.48 -15.79 -12.91
C LYS A 65 6.74 -14.48 -12.58
N SER A 66 6.20 -14.39 -11.36
CA SER A 66 5.41 -13.23 -10.92
C SER A 66 6.26 -11.98 -10.73
N ILE A 67 7.45 -12.13 -10.12
CA ILE A 67 8.42 -11.06 -9.90
C ILE A 67 8.91 -10.54 -11.25
N ARG A 68 9.34 -11.42 -12.16
CA ARG A 68 9.81 -11.02 -13.50
C ARG A 68 8.72 -10.30 -14.31
N LYS A 69 7.46 -10.71 -14.16
CA LYS A 69 6.32 -10.05 -14.83
C LYS A 69 5.97 -8.70 -14.21
N SER A 70 6.16 -8.54 -12.90
CA SER A 70 5.75 -7.34 -12.17
C SER A 70 6.82 -6.26 -12.09
N PHE A 71 8.07 -6.58 -12.42
CA PHE A 71 9.19 -5.63 -12.37
C PHE A 71 8.96 -4.43 -13.29
N GLN A 72 9.34 -3.25 -12.83
CA GLN A 72 9.25 -2.00 -13.56
C GLN A 72 10.64 -1.40 -13.64
N GLU A 73 11.21 -1.34 -14.85
CA GLU A 73 12.45 -0.60 -15.09
C GLU A 73 12.22 0.89 -14.83
N TYR A 74 13.27 1.59 -14.40
CA TYR A 74 13.21 3.04 -14.34
C TYR A 74 13.20 3.58 -15.77
N ASP A 75 12.24 4.45 -16.11
CA ASP A 75 12.24 5.14 -17.39
C ASP A 75 13.48 6.03 -17.46
N SER A 76 14.30 5.85 -18.49
CA SER A 76 15.50 6.66 -18.71
C SER A 76 15.20 8.10 -19.21
N GLU A 77 13.93 8.46 -19.42
CA GLU A 77 13.54 9.70 -20.12
C GLU A 77 12.50 10.59 -19.40
N SER A 78 12.15 10.35 -18.14
CA SER A 78 11.06 11.11 -17.47
C SER A 78 11.39 11.71 -16.09
N ASP A 79 12.65 12.09 -15.86
CA ASP A 79 13.04 13.00 -14.76
C ASP A 79 13.91 14.17 -15.28
N SER A 80 13.43 14.83 -16.34
CA SER A 80 13.89 16.17 -16.72
C SER A 80 12.83 17.22 -16.36
N GLU A 81 12.35 17.21 -15.14
CA GLU A 81 11.74 18.40 -14.53
C GLU A 81 12.89 19.18 -13.86
N SER A 82 13.29 20.24 -14.56
CA SER A 82 14.21 21.31 -14.17
C SER A 82 14.58 21.40 -12.68
N VAL A 83 15.81 21.02 -12.35
CA VAL A 83 16.53 21.55 -11.18
C VAL A 83 17.88 22.08 -11.69
N ASP A 84 18.13 23.36 -11.44
CA ASP A 84 19.34 24.10 -11.82
C ASP A 84 20.64 23.31 -11.56
N PRO A 85 21.58 23.26 -12.53
CA PRO A 85 22.83 22.54 -12.37
C PRO A 85 23.86 23.44 -11.68
N ASP A 86 23.61 23.85 -10.43
CA ASP A 86 24.63 24.58 -9.68
C ASP A 86 24.44 24.46 -8.16
N LYS A 87 24.80 23.28 -7.63
CA LYS A 87 25.42 23.06 -6.31
C LYS A 87 25.40 21.56 -5.99
N CYS A 88 26.54 20.90 -6.20
CA CYS A 88 27.08 19.86 -5.31
C CYS A 88 28.35 19.27 -5.94
N LYS A 89 29.42 20.07 -5.98
CA LYS A 89 30.78 19.52 -5.93
C LYS A 89 31.13 19.38 -4.45
N GLY A 90 31.09 18.16 -3.92
CA GLY A 90 31.39 17.89 -2.52
C GLY A 90 31.70 16.42 -2.24
N SER A 91 33.00 16.13 -2.13
CA SER A 91 33.66 14.97 -1.52
C SER A 91 33.35 13.56 -2.04
N SER A 92 34.29 13.05 -2.84
CA SER A 92 34.66 11.64 -2.86
C SER A 92 35.12 11.21 -1.45
N SER A 93 34.42 10.26 -0.83
CA SER A 93 34.88 9.59 0.38
C SER A 93 34.44 8.13 0.36
N ALA A 94 35.44 7.25 0.27
CA ALA A 94 35.43 5.81 0.58
C ALA A 94 34.21 5.01 0.10
N ASP A 95 34.38 4.41 -1.07
CA ASP A 95 33.53 3.35 -1.61
C ASP A 95 33.73 2.05 -0.80
N SER A 96 33.09 1.95 0.37
CA SER A 96 32.72 0.64 0.90
C SER A 96 31.63 0.14 -0.02
N GLY A 97 31.93 -0.81 -0.91
CA GLY A 97 31.11 -1.27 -2.05
C GLY A 97 29.72 -1.87 -1.75
N VAL A 98 28.98 -1.23 -0.85
CA VAL A 98 27.60 -1.44 -0.46
C VAL A 98 26.96 -0.04 -0.52
N HIS A 99 26.65 0.41 -1.73
CA HIS A 99 25.92 1.66 -1.91
C HIS A 99 24.50 1.48 -1.36
N SER A 100 24.23 2.10 -0.21
CA SER A 100 22.87 2.24 0.30
C SER A 100 22.07 3.06 -0.70
N THR A 101 21.18 2.42 -1.46
CA THR A 101 20.32 3.01 -2.49
C THR A 101 19.06 3.67 -1.90
N TYR A 102 19.12 4.12 -0.64
CA TYR A 102 18.01 4.78 0.02
C TYR A 102 18.21 6.30 -0.01
N TRP A 103 17.39 7.00 -0.80
CA TRP A 103 17.39 8.47 -0.89
C TRP A 103 16.06 9.04 -0.35
N PRO A 104 16.02 9.49 0.92
CA PRO A 104 14.77 9.90 1.58
C PRO A 104 14.07 11.08 0.88
N GLU A 105 14.83 12.06 0.40
CA GLU A 105 14.29 13.30 -0.19
C GLU A 105 13.48 13.09 -1.49
N MET A 106 13.75 12.01 -2.23
CA MET A 106 12.98 11.66 -3.44
C MET A 106 11.79 10.73 -3.16
N SER A 107 11.61 10.29 -1.91
CA SER A 107 10.57 9.34 -1.52
C SER A 107 9.32 10.00 -0.91
N ASP A 108 9.43 11.26 -0.47
CA ASP A 108 8.34 11.99 0.14
C ASP A 108 7.40 12.56 -0.94
N THR A 109 6.20 12.00 -1.03
CA THR A 109 5.10 12.57 -1.83
C THR A 109 4.21 13.39 -0.92
N GLU A 110 4.06 14.69 -1.21
CA GLU A 110 3.17 15.56 -0.45
C GLU A 110 1.76 14.96 -0.37
N VAL A 111 1.18 14.91 0.83
CA VAL A 111 -0.19 14.43 1.04
C VAL A 111 -1.16 15.54 0.61
N PRO A 112 -1.95 15.37 -0.46
CA PRO A 112 -2.88 16.42 -0.90
C PRO A 112 -3.96 16.69 0.14
N SER A 113 -4.30 17.96 0.28
CA SER A 113 -5.36 18.44 1.18
C SER A 113 -6.69 17.76 0.89
N LEU A 114 -7.44 17.44 1.95
CA LEU A 114 -8.77 16.88 1.86
C LEU A 114 -9.78 17.99 1.53
N ASP A 115 -10.11 18.12 0.25
CA ASP A 115 -10.88 19.21 -0.31
C ASP A 115 -12.35 19.24 0.13
N ILE A 116 -12.94 18.09 0.46
CA ILE A 116 -14.31 17.99 1.02
C ILE A 116 -14.28 18.16 2.56
N GLY A 117 -13.09 18.26 3.17
CA GLY A 117 -12.89 18.34 4.62
C GLY A 117 -13.11 17.03 5.36
N TRP A 118 -12.85 17.06 6.68
CA TRP A 118 -13.26 16.03 7.66
C TRP A 118 -14.47 16.54 8.45
N PRO A 119 -15.31 15.65 9.02
CA PRO A 119 -16.28 16.08 10.01
C PRO A 119 -15.50 16.78 11.14
N GLY A 120 -15.93 17.99 11.50
CA GLY A 120 -15.22 18.84 12.45
C GLY A 120 -14.80 18.10 13.72
N SER A 121 -13.69 18.53 14.29
CA SER A 121 -12.98 18.05 15.49
C SER A 121 -13.82 17.96 16.79
N SER A 122 -15.14 18.15 16.73
CA SER A 122 -16.07 17.95 17.85
C SER A 122 -16.47 16.48 18.05
N SER A 123 -16.25 15.61 17.07
CA SER A 123 -16.65 14.19 17.11
C SER A 123 -15.47 13.24 17.30
N HIS A 124 -14.55 13.57 18.22
CA HIS A 124 -13.61 12.55 18.71
C HIS A 124 -14.41 11.44 19.40
N TYR A 125 -14.07 10.19 19.10
CA TYR A 125 -14.66 9.04 19.76
C TYR A 125 -14.50 9.15 21.28
N LYS A 126 -15.61 9.32 22.01
CA LYS A 126 -15.65 9.48 23.48
C LYS A 126 -16.21 8.23 24.19
N GLY A 127 -16.27 7.09 23.50
CA GLY A 127 -16.92 5.86 23.98
C GLY A 127 -15.96 4.74 24.38
N ALA A 128 -16.53 3.62 24.86
CA ALA A 128 -15.79 2.37 25.08
C ALA A 128 -15.79 1.51 23.82
N THR A 129 -14.60 1.11 23.35
CA THR A 129 -14.41 0.36 22.10
C THR A 129 -15.15 -0.98 22.15
N ARG A 130 -16.12 -1.17 21.24
CA ARG A 130 -16.84 -2.43 21.04
C ARG A 130 -16.39 -3.08 19.74
N VAL A 131 -16.00 -4.34 19.82
CA VAL A 131 -15.52 -5.11 18.66
C VAL A 131 -16.50 -6.25 18.38
N SER A 132 -16.96 -6.33 17.12
CA SER A 132 -17.81 -7.41 16.62
C SER A 132 -17.12 -8.08 15.44
N VAL A 133 -17.12 -9.41 15.41
CA VAL A 133 -16.50 -10.20 14.32
C VAL A 133 -17.59 -10.85 13.48
N TYR A 134 -17.52 -10.65 12.16
CA TYR A 134 -18.43 -11.25 11.18
C TYR A 134 -17.64 -12.19 10.27
N THR A 135 -18.23 -13.33 9.93
CA THR A 135 -17.60 -14.36 9.08
C THR A 135 -18.41 -14.56 7.80
N HIS A 136 -17.74 -15.08 6.76
CA HIS A 136 -18.39 -15.56 5.56
C HIS A 136 -17.86 -16.98 5.25
N PRO A 137 -18.72 -18.03 5.28
CA PRO A 137 -20.16 -18.01 5.55
C PRO A 137 -20.54 -17.50 6.96
N PRO A 138 -21.74 -16.92 7.13
CA PRO A 138 -22.17 -16.38 8.41
C PRO A 138 -22.36 -17.50 9.45
N LYS A 139 -21.94 -17.24 10.69
CA LYS A 139 -22.25 -18.11 11.83
C LYS A 139 -23.66 -17.78 12.32
N GLU A 140 -24.59 -18.73 12.24
CA GLU A 140 -25.98 -18.50 12.68
C GLU A 140 -26.05 -18.21 14.19
N PRO A 141 -26.90 -17.26 14.64
CA PRO A 141 -27.72 -16.32 13.89
C PRO A 141 -26.95 -14.99 13.64
N GLY A 142 -26.37 -14.80 12.46
CA GLY A 142 -25.54 -13.63 12.16
C GLY A 142 -25.70 -13.14 10.71
N PRO A 143 -25.61 -11.82 10.45
CA PRO A 143 -25.67 -11.29 9.11
C PRO A 143 -24.42 -11.69 8.31
N HIS A 144 -24.55 -11.70 6.99
CA HIS A 144 -23.41 -11.87 6.11
C HIS A 144 -22.62 -10.54 6.01
N ILE A 145 -21.32 -10.64 5.72
CA ILE A 145 -20.41 -9.48 5.73
C ILE A 145 -20.90 -8.36 4.79
N LYS A 146 -21.41 -8.71 3.60
CA LYS A 146 -21.95 -7.74 2.64
C LYS A 146 -23.08 -6.89 3.23
N GLU A 147 -24.02 -7.50 3.95
CA GLU A 147 -25.11 -6.79 4.60
C GLU A 147 -24.58 -5.78 5.62
N VAL A 148 -23.57 -6.16 6.41
CA VAL A 148 -22.94 -5.27 7.38
C VAL A 148 -22.28 -4.07 6.68
N VAL A 149 -21.52 -4.31 5.61
CA VAL A 149 -20.89 -3.24 4.80
C VAL A 149 -21.94 -2.27 4.27
N ARG A 150 -22.98 -2.80 3.61
CA ARG A 150 -24.04 -1.99 3.00
C ARG A 150 -24.79 -1.18 4.06
N ARG A 151 -25.11 -1.79 5.20
CA ARG A 151 -25.78 -1.12 6.32
C ARG A 151 -24.94 0.05 6.84
N LEU A 152 -23.63 -0.14 7.03
CA LEU A 152 -22.73 0.93 7.47
C LEU A 152 -22.70 2.11 6.48
N ILE A 153 -22.69 1.85 5.18
CA ILE A 153 -22.70 2.91 4.15
C ILE A 153 -24.06 3.62 4.12
N GLN A 154 -25.17 2.88 4.24
CA GLN A 154 -26.52 3.44 4.22
C GLN A 154 -26.84 4.26 5.49
N GLU A 155 -26.33 3.86 6.64
CA GLU A 155 -26.48 4.58 7.92
C GLU A 155 -25.52 5.78 8.09
N SER A 156 -24.60 6.01 7.14
CA SER A 156 -23.64 7.12 7.25
C SER A 156 -24.30 8.50 7.11
N HIS A 157 -23.75 9.51 7.79
CA HIS A 157 -24.33 10.86 7.78
C HIS A 157 -23.34 11.98 7.43
N LYS A 158 -22.04 11.77 7.64
CA LYS A 158 -21.01 12.82 7.50
C LYS A 158 -19.96 12.41 6.48
N VAL A 159 -19.23 11.32 6.75
CA VAL A 159 -18.05 10.91 5.97
C VAL A 159 -17.95 9.39 5.89
N VAL A 160 -17.58 8.89 4.72
CA VAL A 160 -17.18 7.49 4.50
C VAL A 160 -15.79 7.49 3.86
N ALA A 161 -14.80 6.95 4.56
CA ALA A 161 -13.45 6.76 4.03
C ALA A 161 -13.17 5.27 3.84
N ILE A 162 -12.82 4.86 2.63
CA ILE A 162 -12.60 3.47 2.23
C ILE A 162 -11.18 3.31 1.72
N VAL A 163 -10.51 2.26 2.18
CA VAL A 163 -9.26 1.77 1.59
C VAL A 163 -9.50 0.34 1.13
N MET A 164 -9.31 0.10 -0.17
CA MET A 164 -9.55 -1.19 -0.80
C MET A 164 -8.53 -1.50 -1.91
N ASP A 165 -8.36 -2.79 -2.18
CA ASP A 165 -7.62 -3.31 -3.33
C ASP A 165 -8.51 -3.34 -4.59
N LEU A 166 -9.70 -3.92 -4.49
CA LEU A 166 -10.64 -4.12 -5.59
C LEU A 166 -12.05 -3.70 -5.18
N LEU A 167 -12.58 -2.65 -5.80
CA LEU A 167 -13.95 -2.16 -5.59
C LEU A 167 -14.80 -2.40 -6.83
N THR A 168 -15.40 -3.58 -6.93
CA THR A 168 -16.17 -4.02 -8.12
C THR A 168 -17.63 -4.38 -7.85
N ASP A 169 -18.06 -4.46 -6.58
CA ASP A 169 -19.45 -4.80 -6.25
C ASP A 169 -20.40 -3.64 -6.58
N LEU A 170 -21.30 -3.85 -7.54
CA LEU A 170 -22.25 -2.84 -8.01
C LEU A 170 -23.17 -2.32 -6.89
N GLN A 171 -23.57 -3.17 -5.95
CA GLN A 171 -24.49 -2.76 -4.88
C GLN A 171 -23.79 -1.85 -3.87
N ILE A 172 -22.54 -2.15 -3.53
CA ILE A 172 -21.73 -1.31 -2.64
C ILE A 172 -21.42 0.02 -3.33
N LEU A 173 -21.04 0.00 -4.61
CA LEU A 173 -20.82 1.22 -5.39
C LEU A 173 -22.07 2.10 -5.46
N GLN A 174 -23.24 1.50 -5.69
CA GLN A 174 -24.51 2.23 -5.69
C GLN A 174 -24.80 2.88 -4.33
N ASP A 175 -24.61 2.15 -3.22
CA ASP A 175 -24.82 2.70 -1.88
C ASP A 175 -23.87 3.90 -1.60
N LEU A 176 -22.62 3.86 -2.10
CA LEU A 176 -21.66 4.97 -2.00
C LEU A 176 -22.05 6.17 -2.85
N LEU A 177 -22.50 5.94 -4.08
CA LEU A 177 -22.97 7.01 -4.97
C LEU A 177 -24.23 7.66 -4.39
N ASP A 178 -25.14 6.89 -3.82
CA ASP A 178 -26.34 7.40 -3.14
C ASP A 178 -25.97 8.17 -1.86
N ALA A 179 -24.95 7.73 -1.11
CA ALA A 179 -24.39 8.49 0.02
C ALA A 179 -23.88 9.87 -0.42
N SER A 180 -23.04 9.91 -1.45
CA SER A 180 -22.44 11.13 -1.99
C SER A 180 -23.48 12.09 -2.57
N SER A 181 -24.35 11.58 -3.46
CA SER A 181 -25.21 12.42 -4.29
C SER A 181 -26.55 12.78 -3.66
N ARG A 182 -27.18 11.87 -2.90
CA ARG A 182 -28.51 12.11 -2.32
C ARG A 182 -28.43 12.64 -0.90
N ARG A 183 -27.46 12.19 -0.12
CA ARG A 183 -27.31 12.52 1.30
C ARG A 183 -26.22 13.57 1.57
N GLY A 184 -25.38 13.87 0.59
CA GLY A 184 -24.29 14.84 0.75
C GLY A 184 -23.14 14.35 1.63
N VAL A 185 -23.02 13.04 1.83
CA VAL A 185 -21.94 12.42 2.62
C VAL A 185 -20.63 12.53 1.84
N ALA A 186 -19.55 12.98 2.47
CA ALA A 186 -18.25 13.00 1.82
C ALA A 186 -17.67 11.59 1.74
N VAL A 187 -17.43 11.11 0.52
CA VAL A 187 -16.89 9.77 0.26
C VAL A 187 -15.46 9.89 -0.25
N TYR A 188 -14.52 9.34 0.51
CA TYR A 188 -13.11 9.24 0.13
C TYR A 188 -12.74 7.78 -0.09
N THR A 189 -12.24 7.45 -1.27
CA THR A 189 -11.82 6.10 -1.62
C THR A 189 -10.35 6.10 -1.99
N VAL A 190 -9.54 5.32 -1.29
CA VAL A 190 -8.17 4.99 -1.66
C VAL A 190 -8.18 3.59 -2.25
N LEU A 191 -7.84 3.49 -3.52
CA LEU A 191 -7.87 2.26 -4.29
C LEU A 191 -6.45 1.87 -4.72
N GLU A 192 -6.11 0.58 -4.60
CA GLU A 192 -4.87 0.07 -5.17
C GLU A 192 -4.83 0.29 -6.69
N ALA A 193 -3.67 0.70 -7.22
CA ALA A 193 -3.45 0.93 -8.65
C ALA A 193 -3.94 -0.19 -9.58
N ARG A 194 -3.79 -1.45 -9.16
CA ARG A 194 -4.23 -2.62 -9.94
C ARG A 194 -5.76 -2.75 -10.01
N GLY A 195 -6.47 -2.22 -9.01
CA GLY A 195 -7.93 -2.24 -8.96
C GLY A 195 -8.61 -1.14 -9.78
N VAL A 196 -7.91 -0.04 -10.09
CA VAL A 196 -8.49 1.13 -10.75
C VAL A 196 -9.15 0.81 -12.11
N PRO A 197 -8.55 0.03 -13.03
CA PRO A 197 -9.21 -0.30 -14.29
C PRO A 197 -10.57 -0.99 -14.10
N HIS A 198 -10.67 -1.88 -13.11
CA HIS A 198 -11.90 -2.61 -12.79
C HIS A 198 -12.96 -1.69 -12.18
N PHE A 199 -12.54 -0.78 -11.31
CA PHE A 199 -13.41 0.25 -10.75
C PHE A 199 -13.97 1.17 -11.84
N LEU A 200 -13.14 1.60 -12.80
CA LEU A 200 -13.58 2.44 -13.92
C LEU A 200 -14.59 1.72 -14.82
N ASP A 201 -14.40 0.41 -15.08
CA ASP A 201 -15.40 -0.40 -15.80
C ASP A 201 -16.75 -0.41 -15.07
N MET A 202 -16.76 -0.60 -13.74
CA MET A 202 -18.01 -0.55 -12.97
C MET A 202 -18.64 0.85 -12.98
N CYS A 203 -17.83 1.90 -12.90
CA CYS A 203 -18.30 3.28 -12.99
C CYS A 203 -18.96 3.58 -14.34
N ALA A 204 -18.41 3.04 -15.44
CA ALA A 204 -19.00 3.16 -16.76
C ALA A 204 -20.36 2.45 -16.83
N ARG A 205 -20.47 1.24 -16.25
CA ARG A 205 -21.73 0.48 -16.18
C ARG A 205 -22.81 1.17 -15.36
N LEU A 206 -22.43 1.87 -14.29
CA LEU A 206 -23.34 2.63 -13.44
C LEU A 206 -23.69 4.02 -14.00
N GLN A 207 -23.13 4.41 -15.15
CA GLN A 207 -23.37 5.71 -15.80
C GLN A 207 -23.18 6.90 -14.84
N ILE A 208 -22.03 6.92 -14.16
CA ILE A 208 -21.72 7.98 -13.19
C ILE A 208 -21.68 9.35 -13.90
N ASN A 209 -22.43 10.32 -13.38
CA ASN A 209 -22.47 11.70 -13.84
C ASN A 209 -21.71 12.65 -12.91
N ALA A 210 -21.60 13.92 -13.30
CA ALA A 210 -20.92 14.95 -12.51
C ALA A 210 -21.56 15.21 -11.12
N VAL A 211 -22.85 14.91 -10.94
CA VAL A 211 -23.55 15.08 -9.65
C VAL A 211 -23.02 14.08 -8.63
N HIS A 212 -22.77 12.84 -9.04
CA HIS A 212 -22.20 11.81 -8.18
C HIS A 212 -20.76 12.12 -7.71
N LEU A 213 -20.02 12.90 -8.50
CA LEU A 213 -18.61 13.24 -8.25
C LEU A 213 -18.43 14.48 -7.34
N ARG A 214 -19.51 15.17 -6.95
CA ARG A 214 -19.41 16.37 -6.10
C ARG A 214 -18.80 16.05 -4.73
N ASN A 215 -19.28 14.99 -4.09
CA ASN A 215 -18.85 14.55 -2.77
C ASN A 215 -18.13 13.19 -2.81
N LEU A 216 -17.56 12.81 -3.96
CA LEU A 216 -16.79 11.57 -4.12
C LEU A 216 -15.38 11.90 -4.59
N ARG A 217 -14.38 11.39 -3.88
CA ARG A 217 -12.96 11.46 -4.26
C ARG A 217 -12.37 10.07 -4.27
N VAL A 218 -11.85 9.67 -5.41
CA VAL A 218 -11.16 8.39 -5.57
C VAL A 218 -9.71 8.66 -5.88
N ARG A 219 -8.81 8.05 -5.12
CA ARG A 219 -7.36 8.20 -5.25
C ARG A 219 -6.72 6.86 -5.42
N MET A 220 -5.71 6.83 -6.28
CA MET A 220 -4.91 5.65 -6.51
C MET A 220 -3.70 5.66 -5.57
N VAL A 221 -3.41 4.52 -4.94
CA VAL A 221 -2.16 4.30 -4.20
C VAL A 221 -1.46 3.05 -4.72
N LYS A 222 -0.14 3.08 -4.77
CA LYS A 222 0.72 1.91 -5.01
C LYS A 222 1.34 1.51 -3.68
N GLY A 223 1.47 0.20 -3.41
CA GLY A 223 2.14 -0.26 -2.20
C GLY A 223 3.64 0.07 -2.24
N ALA A 224 4.26 0.15 -1.07
CA ALA A 224 5.71 0.31 -0.95
C ALA A 224 6.41 -0.88 -1.61
N GLY A 225 7.18 -0.60 -2.65
CA GLY A 225 7.92 -1.60 -3.42
C GLY A 225 9.34 -1.81 -2.91
N LEU A 226 10.05 -2.73 -3.54
CA LEU A 226 11.49 -2.92 -3.35
C LEU A 226 12.23 -2.19 -4.48
N PRO A 227 12.90 -1.05 -4.21
CA PRO A 227 13.77 -0.41 -5.19
C PRO A 227 15.03 -1.24 -5.42
N MET A 228 15.55 -1.19 -6.65
CA MET A 228 16.79 -1.84 -7.08
C MET A 228 17.59 -0.87 -7.94
N SER A 229 18.81 -1.23 -8.35
CA SER A 229 19.69 -0.30 -9.08
C SER A 229 19.18 0.13 -10.46
N PHE A 230 18.29 -0.64 -11.10
CA PHE A 230 17.84 -0.42 -12.49
C PHE A 230 16.31 -0.44 -12.65
N GLY A 231 15.59 -0.52 -11.53
CA GLY A 231 14.14 -0.52 -11.52
C GLY A 231 13.60 -0.82 -10.14
N LYS A 232 12.30 -1.08 -10.04
CA LYS A 232 11.63 -1.40 -8.78
C LYS A 232 10.64 -2.53 -8.95
N LEU A 233 10.53 -3.36 -7.92
CA LEU A 233 9.43 -4.30 -7.77
C LEU A 233 8.28 -3.58 -7.05
N PRO A 234 7.13 -3.32 -7.69
CA PRO A 234 6.05 -2.56 -7.07
C PRO A 234 5.40 -3.36 -5.93
N GLY A 235 5.13 -2.68 -4.82
CA GLY A 235 4.36 -3.23 -3.72
C GLY A 235 2.86 -3.24 -4.02
N SER A 236 2.13 -4.10 -3.32
CA SER A 236 0.67 -4.15 -3.33
C SER A 236 0.13 -3.65 -2.00
N LEU A 237 -0.97 -2.90 -2.04
CA LEU A 237 -1.66 -2.46 -0.83
C LEU A 237 -2.77 -3.47 -0.50
N CYS A 238 -2.58 -4.22 0.58
CA CYS A 238 -3.51 -5.28 0.99
C CYS A 238 -4.42 -4.89 2.18
N SER A 239 -4.25 -3.69 2.74
CA SER A 239 -5.06 -3.20 3.85
C SER A 239 -6.46 -2.85 3.35
N LYS A 240 -7.49 -3.45 3.96
CA LYS A 240 -8.88 -3.18 3.64
C LYS A 240 -9.61 -2.69 4.87
N TYR A 241 -10.05 -1.44 4.83
CA TYR A 241 -10.85 -0.89 5.89
C TYR A 241 -11.79 0.20 5.40
N MET A 242 -12.84 0.41 6.19
CA MET A 242 -13.83 1.45 5.99
C MET A 242 -14.05 2.16 7.32
N LEU A 243 -13.91 3.47 7.31
CA LEU A 243 -14.19 4.36 8.43
C LEU A 243 -15.47 5.14 8.11
N VAL A 244 -16.44 5.11 9.01
CA VAL A 244 -17.74 5.76 8.85
C VAL A 244 -17.94 6.76 9.98
N ASP A 245 -18.21 8.00 9.59
CA ASP A 245 -18.53 9.18 10.43
C ASP A 245 -17.51 9.52 11.53
N GLY A 246 -16.33 8.90 11.51
CA GLY A 246 -15.33 9.01 12.58
C GLY A 246 -15.64 8.16 13.81
N GLU A 247 -16.68 7.32 13.76
CA GLU A 247 -17.21 6.59 14.92
C GLU A 247 -17.12 5.07 14.79
N LYS A 248 -17.24 4.55 13.56
CA LYS A 248 -17.25 3.10 13.28
C LYS A 248 -16.14 2.76 12.31
N VAL A 249 -15.38 1.71 12.59
CA VAL A 249 -14.37 1.15 11.69
C VAL A 249 -14.72 -0.30 11.39
N MET A 250 -14.67 -0.65 10.10
CA MET A 250 -14.70 -2.02 9.63
C MET A 250 -13.33 -2.35 9.02
N PHE A 251 -12.71 -3.42 9.49
CA PHE A 251 -11.45 -3.94 8.98
C PHE A 251 -11.59 -5.45 8.77
N GLY A 252 -11.01 -5.98 7.69
CA GLY A 252 -11.03 -7.42 7.45
C GLY A 252 -10.54 -7.83 6.08
N SER A 253 -10.78 -9.11 5.75
CA SER A 253 -10.33 -9.74 4.50
C SER A 253 -11.45 -9.93 3.47
N TYR A 254 -12.56 -9.20 3.61
CA TYR A 254 -13.68 -9.28 2.68
C TYR A 254 -13.22 -9.02 1.23
N ARG A 255 -13.70 -9.86 0.32
CA ARG A 255 -13.39 -9.83 -1.11
C ARG A 255 -14.68 -9.87 -1.90
#